data_AF-A0A3M2EQ44-F1
#
_entry.id   AF-A0A3M2EQ44-F1
#
_cell.length_a   1.000
_cell.length_b   1.000
_cell.length_c   1.000
_cell.angle_alpha   90.00
_cell.angle_beta   90.00
_cell.angle_gamma   90.00
#
_symmetry.space_group_name_H-M   'P 1'
#
loop_
_entity.id
_entity.type
_entity.pdbx_description
1 polymer ?
#
loop_
_entity_poly.entity_id
_entity_poly.type
_entity_poly.pdbx_seq_one_letter_code
_entity_poly.pdbx_strand_id
1 'polypeptide(L)'
;MLLPVLLLALPAHPTEASEYLYYRDVVIPPFKSMREFFDLPDRRGSYEVTVVSDSLGPLTFRVLRVQGEAERLEVRRRSYRIQNHLFQAAFDNRGGKDDLMVVIDNANPLQSARVSLYVIEPPP
;
A
#
# COMPACT_ATOMS: atom_id res chain seq x y z
N MET A 1 -19.96 -24.78 46.28
CA MET A 1 -18.90 -24.71 45.25
C MET A 1 -19.52 -24.06 44.02
N LEU A 2 -19.22 -22.78 43.77
CA LEU A 2 -19.69 -22.02 42.61
C LEU A 2 -18.57 -21.98 41.56
N LEU A 3 -18.88 -22.44 40.36
CA LEU A 3 -18.01 -22.43 39.19
C LEU A 3 -18.18 -21.09 38.46
N PRO A 4 -17.13 -20.26 38.26
CA PRO A 4 -17.27 -19.10 37.40
C PRO A 4 -17.06 -19.52 35.93
N VAL A 5 -18.11 -19.38 35.13
CA VAL A 5 -18.04 -19.47 33.67
C VAL A 5 -17.32 -18.21 33.17
N LEU A 6 -16.06 -18.38 32.81
CA LEU A 6 -15.27 -17.35 32.13
C LEU A 6 -15.75 -17.26 30.68
N LEU A 7 -16.68 -16.33 30.40
CA LEU A 7 -16.98 -15.92 29.03
C LEU A 7 -15.73 -15.23 28.46
N LEU A 8 -14.93 -16.00 27.73
CA LEU A 8 -13.91 -15.47 26.83
C LEU A 8 -14.65 -14.72 25.72
N ALA A 9 -14.72 -13.39 25.85
CA ALA A 9 -15.03 -12.51 24.74
C ALA A 9 -13.95 -12.73 23.68
N LEU A 10 -14.28 -13.52 22.66
CA LEU A 10 -13.47 -13.58 21.44
C LEU A 10 -13.40 -12.17 20.87
N PRO A 11 -12.19 -11.64 20.57
CA PRO A 11 -12.08 -10.36 19.90
C PRO A 11 -12.79 -10.50 18.55
N ALA A 12 -13.85 -9.73 18.37
CA ALA A 12 -14.49 -9.53 17.08
C ALA A 12 -13.39 -9.13 16.09
N HIS A 13 -12.99 -10.08 15.24
CA HIS A 13 -12.19 -9.75 14.07
C HIS A 13 -13.12 -8.90 13.20
N PRO A 14 -12.73 -7.66 12.83
CA PRO A 14 -13.56 -6.86 11.95
C PRO A 14 -13.81 -7.67 10.66
N THR A 15 -15.08 -7.98 10.46
CA THR A 15 -15.64 -8.67 9.31
C THR A 15 -15.73 -7.69 8.14
N GLU A 16 -14.71 -7.66 7.29
CA GLU A 16 -14.81 -7.55 5.83
C GLU A 16 -13.37 -7.52 5.30
N ALA A 17 -12.89 -8.67 4.83
CA ALA A 17 -11.75 -8.67 3.94
C ALA A 17 -12.23 -7.99 2.66
N SER A 18 -11.97 -6.68 2.50
CA SER A 18 -11.86 -6.12 1.16
C SER A 18 -10.82 -6.97 0.45
N GLU A 19 -11.27 -7.82 -0.46
CA GLU A 19 -10.41 -8.76 -1.15
C GLU A 19 -9.30 -7.96 -1.84
N TYR A 20 -8.05 -8.21 -1.46
CA TYR A 20 -6.93 -7.48 -2.03
C TYR A 20 -6.91 -7.72 -3.54
N LEU A 21 -7.03 -6.65 -4.32
CA LEU A 21 -6.84 -6.74 -5.77
C LEU A 21 -5.37 -7.02 -6.09
N TYR A 22 -4.48 -6.59 -5.20
CA TYR A 22 -3.05 -6.81 -5.31
C TYR A 22 -2.41 -6.86 -3.93
N TYR A 23 -1.45 -7.76 -3.78
CA TYR A 23 -0.57 -7.84 -2.62
C TYR A 23 0.85 -8.22 -3.05
N ARG A 24 1.85 -7.50 -2.53
CA ARG A 24 3.24 -7.86 -2.73
C ARG A 24 4.11 -7.45 -1.55
N ASP A 25 4.95 -8.39 -1.12
CA ASP A 25 6.10 -8.10 -0.28
C ASP A 25 7.36 -7.96 -1.12
N VAL A 26 8.16 -6.95 -0.81
CA VAL A 26 9.40 -6.66 -1.53
C VAL A 26 10.47 -6.14 -0.58
N VAL A 27 11.71 -6.47 -0.90
CA VAL A 27 12.89 -5.90 -0.27
C VAL A 27 13.56 -4.96 -1.26
N ILE A 28 13.67 -3.69 -0.90
CA ILE A 28 14.29 -2.64 -1.70
C ILE A 28 15.71 -2.40 -1.17
N PRO A 29 16.76 -2.71 -1.94
CA PRO A 29 18.14 -2.51 -1.48
C PRO A 29 18.47 -1.04 -1.15
N PRO A 30 19.60 -0.78 -0.46
CA PRO A 30 20.06 0.57 -0.20
C PRO A 30 20.24 1.39 -1.49
N PHE A 31 19.82 2.65 -1.46
CA PHE A 31 19.84 3.56 -2.62
C PHE A 31 19.19 3.01 -3.90
N LYS A 32 18.21 2.13 -3.77
CA LYS A 32 17.44 1.62 -4.89
C LYS A 32 15.99 2.08 -4.82
N SER A 33 15.37 2.04 -6.00
CA SER A 33 13.95 2.28 -6.19
C SER A 33 13.29 1.01 -6.67
N MET A 34 12.08 0.76 -6.20
CA MET A 34 11.17 -0.23 -6.75
C MET A 34 10.04 0.50 -7.47
N ARG A 35 9.63 -0.04 -8.62
CA ARG A 35 8.46 0.40 -9.38
C ARG A 35 7.56 -0.81 -9.54
N GLU A 36 6.31 -0.69 -9.09
CA GLU A 36 5.30 -1.73 -9.23
C GLU A 36 4.17 -1.20 -10.09
N PHE A 37 3.84 -1.93 -11.15
CA PHE A 37 2.75 -1.61 -12.05
C PHE A 37 1.55 -2.49 -11.72
N PHE A 38 0.35 -1.92 -11.80
CA PHE A 38 -0.89 -2.59 -11.49
C PHE A 38 -1.94 -2.25 -12.54
N ASP A 39 -2.31 -3.27 -13.33
CA ASP A 39 -3.40 -3.22 -14.29
C ASP A 39 -4.72 -3.14 -13.52
N LEU A 40 -5.39 -1.99 -13.60
CA LEU A 40 -6.68 -1.84 -12.95
C LEU A 40 -7.78 -2.49 -13.81
N PRO A 41 -8.89 -2.94 -13.20
CA PRO A 41 -10.07 -3.36 -13.95
C PRO A 41 -10.52 -2.27 -14.94
N ASP A 42 -10.90 -2.66 -16.18
CA ASP A 42 -11.39 -1.76 -17.24
C ASP A 42 -12.82 -1.26 -16.94
N ARG A 43 -12.98 -0.60 -15.80
CA ARG A 43 -14.24 -0.02 -15.30
C ARG A 43 -13.95 1.14 -14.37
N ARG A 44 -14.94 2.02 -14.21
CA ARG A 44 -14.84 3.09 -13.21
C ARG A 44 -14.78 2.52 -11.80
N GLY A 45 -13.93 3.09 -10.96
CA GLY A 45 -13.78 2.67 -9.57
C GLY A 45 -12.92 3.65 -8.77
N SER A 46 -13.01 3.55 -7.45
CA SER A 46 -12.07 4.16 -6.51
C SER A 46 -11.23 3.06 -5.92
N TYR A 47 -9.94 3.32 -5.79
CA TYR A 47 -8.96 2.36 -5.28
C TYR A 47 -8.19 3.00 -4.14
N GLU A 48 -7.66 2.17 -3.27
CA GLU A 48 -6.77 2.60 -2.22
C GLU A 48 -5.46 1.83 -2.30
N VAL A 49 -4.36 2.59 -2.32
CA VAL A 49 -3.01 2.07 -2.24
C VAL A 49 -2.53 2.24 -0.83
N THR A 50 -2.06 1.16 -0.22
CA THR A 50 -1.37 1.23 1.05
C THR A 50 -0.02 0.55 1.01
N VAL A 51 0.94 1.22 1.61
CA VAL A 51 2.32 0.78 1.71
C VAL A 51 2.76 0.83 3.17
N VAL A 52 3.23 -0.30 3.67
CA VAL A 52 3.68 -0.46 5.05
C VAL A 52 5.14 -0.91 5.06
N SER A 53 5.95 -0.30 5.90
CA SER A 53 7.34 -0.73 6.11
C SER A 53 7.76 -0.57 7.57
N ASP A 54 8.41 -1.59 8.10
CA ASP A 54 9.04 -1.64 9.42
C ASP A 54 10.49 -1.16 9.41
N SER A 55 11.00 -0.73 8.25
CA SER A 55 12.41 -0.43 8.03
C SER A 55 12.80 0.99 8.46
N LEU A 56 14.11 1.23 8.55
CA LEU A 56 14.69 2.55 8.82
C LEU A 56 14.69 3.41 7.54
N GLY A 57 14.01 4.56 7.58
CA GLY A 57 13.99 5.53 6.48
C GLY A 57 15.35 6.19 6.20
N PRO A 58 15.41 7.11 5.21
CA PRO A 58 14.27 7.75 4.54
C PRO A 58 13.67 6.93 3.39
N LEU A 59 12.34 6.81 3.39
CA LEU A 59 11.55 6.22 2.31
C LEU A 59 10.72 7.29 1.60
N THR A 60 10.69 7.27 0.27
CA THR A 60 9.76 8.09 -0.52
C THR A 60 8.78 7.20 -1.26
N PHE A 61 7.50 7.47 -1.08
CA PHE A 61 6.39 6.78 -1.72
C PHE A 61 5.78 7.70 -2.77
N ARG A 62 5.49 7.15 -3.94
CA ARG A 62 4.83 7.85 -5.04
C ARG A 62 3.75 6.95 -5.63
N VAL A 63 2.61 7.55 -5.93
CA VAL A 63 1.53 6.92 -6.69
C VAL A 63 1.39 7.71 -7.98
N LEU A 64 1.40 6.99 -9.10
CA LEU A 64 1.28 7.54 -10.43
C LEU A 64 0.09 6.91 -11.14
N ARG A 65 -0.61 7.74 -11.90
CA ARG A 65 -1.56 7.33 -12.93
C ARG A 65 -0.80 7.03 -14.21
N VAL A 66 -1.11 5.92 -14.84
CA VAL A 66 -0.55 5.55 -16.14
C VAL A 66 -1.67 5.43 -17.17
N GLN A 67 -1.47 6.04 -18.34
CA GLN A 67 -2.37 5.98 -19.49
C GLN A 67 -1.53 5.74 -20.75
N GLY A 68 -1.45 4.49 -21.21
CA GLY A 68 -0.53 4.11 -22.27
C GLY A 68 0.92 4.37 -21.83
N GLU A 69 1.64 5.23 -22.56
CA GLU A 69 3.02 5.61 -22.22
C GLU A 69 3.13 6.82 -21.26
N ALA A 70 2.01 7.46 -20.93
CA ALA A 70 2.00 8.67 -20.11
C ALA A 70 1.94 8.33 -18.61
N GLU A 71 2.91 8.81 -17.84
CA GLU A 71 2.94 8.71 -16.38
C GLU A 71 2.66 10.08 -15.74
N ARG A 72 1.66 10.15 -14.86
CA ARG A 72 1.31 11.37 -14.11
C ARG A 72 1.40 11.10 -12.62
N LEU A 73 2.17 11.92 -11.91
CA LEU A 73 2.23 11.86 -10.44
C LEU A 73 0.90 12.31 -9.84
N GLU A 74 0.29 11.45 -9.02
CA GLU A 74 -0.92 11.75 -8.26
C GLU A 74 -0.56 12.15 -6.83
N VAL A 75 0.26 11.34 -6.15
CA VAL A 75 0.63 11.55 -4.75
C VAL A 75 2.11 11.27 -4.55
N ARG A 76 2.77 12.08 -3.72
CA ARG A 76 4.13 11.83 -3.23
C ARG A 76 4.21 12.10 -1.74
N ARG A 77 4.84 11.20 -0.98
CA ARG A 77 5.15 11.40 0.43
C ARG A 77 6.52 10.85 0.77
N ARG A 78 7.29 11.59 1.57
CA ARG A 78 8.56 11.13 2.12
C ARG A 78 8.42 10.95 3.62
N SER A 79 9.04 9.91 4.16
CA SER A 79 9.04 9.58 5.58
C SER A 79 10.45 9.31 6.07
N TYR A 80 10.79 9.86 7.24
CA TYR A 80 12.09 9.75 7.91
C TYR A 80 11.98 8.95 9.21
N ARG A 81 10.90 8.18 9.37
CA ARG A 81 10.70 7.37 10.57
C ARG A 81 11.77 6.27 10.68
N ILE A 82 11.93 5.80 11.90
CA ILE A 82 12.86 4.74 12.26
C ILE A 82 12.20 3.36 12.07
N GLN A 83 10.87 3.29 12.09
CA GLN A 83 10.01 2.13 11.78
C GLN A 83 8.58 2.61 11.46
N ASN A 84 7.65 1.68 11.19
CA ASN A 84 6.21 1.95 11.06
C ASN A 84 5.90 3.07 10.05
N HIS A 85 6.53 2.98 8.89
CA HIS A 85 6.14 3.76 7.74
C HIS A 85 4.78 3.25 7.27
N LEU A 86 3.79 4.14 7.28
CA LEU A 86 2.50 3.91 6.69
C LEU A 86 2.25 5.01 5.67
N PHE A 87 1.98 4.60 4.44
CA PHE A 87 1.53 5.47 3.38
C PHE A 87 0.23 4.91 2.83
N GLN A 88 -0.80 5.73 2.79
CA GLN A 88 -2.11 5.39 2.25
C GLN A 88 -2.52 6.53 1.31
N ALA A 89 -3.04 6.18 0.15
CA ALA A 89 -3.50 7.13 -0.85
C ALA A 89 -4.70 6.55 -1.61
N ALA A 90 -5.74 7.37 -1.75
CA ALA A 90 -6.85 7.09 -2.65
C ALA A 90 -6.43 7.35 -4.11
N PHE A 91 -6.99 6.58 -5.02
CA PHE A 91 -6.79 6.69 -6.46
C PHE A 91 -8.13 6.50 -7.18
N ASP A 92 -8.64 7.55 -7.82
CA ASP A 92 -9.86 7.47 -8.61
C ASP A 92 -9.54 7.09 -10.06
N ASN A 93 -10.15 6.02 -10.58
CA ASN A 93 -10.15 5.66 -12.01
C ASN A 93 -11.49 6.10 -12.65
N ARG A 94 -11.65 7.42 -12.87
CA ARG A 94 -12.92 7.97 -13.38
C ARG A 94 -13.21 7.57 -14.83
N GLY A 95 -12.15 7.37 -15.61
CA GLY A 95 -12.23 6.97 -17.01
C GLY A 95 -12.44 5.47 -17.21
N GLY A 96 -12.08 4.67 -16.20
CA GLY A 96 -12.08 3.22 -16.26
C GLY A 96 -10.89 2.62 -17.03
N LYS A 97 -9.94 3.44 -17.48
CA LYS A 97 -8.84 3.03 -18.38
C LYS A 97 -7.46 3.41 -17.84
N ASP A 98 -7.42 3.84 -16.58
CA ASP A 98 -6.22 4.29 -15.94
C ASP A 98 -5.56 3.11 -15.24
N ASP A 99 -4.26 2.95 -15.42
CA ASP A 99 -3.45 2.01 -14.65
C ASP A 99 -2.78 2.74 -13.48
N LEU A 100 -2.36 1.95 -12.51
CA LEU A 100 -1.72 2.42 -11.30
C LEU A 100 -0.25 2.02 -11.30
N MET A 101 0.62 2.94 -10.92
CA MET A 101 2.00 2.59 -10.61
C MET A 101 2.41 3.15 -9.25
N VAL A 102 2.99 2.28 -8.43
CA VAL A 102 3.55 2.63 -7.14
C VAL A 102 5.06 2.61 -7.21
N VAL A 103 5.69 3.70 -6.77
CA VAL A 103 7.15 3.80 -6.74
C VAL A 103 7.61 4.06 -5.31
N ILE A 104 8.58 3.28 -4.87
CA ILE A 104 9.13 3.36 -3.53
C ILE A 104 10.64 3.52 -3.66
N ASP A 105 11.15 4.64 -3.17
CA ASP A 105 12.57 4.97 -3.17
C ASP A 105 13.14 4.76 -1.76
N ASN A 106 14.11 3.86 -1.62
CA ASN A 106 14.89 3.70 -0.39
C ASN A 106 16.15 4.56 -0.48
N ALA A 107 16.15 5.70 0.21
CA ALA A 107 17.31 6.59 0.26
C ALA A 107 18.21 6.34 1.49
N ASN A 108 18.02 5.23 2.21
CA ASN A 108 18.93 4.78 3.25
C ASN A 108 20.19 4.14 2.62
N PRO A 109 21.42 4.64 2.92
CA PRO A 109 22.67 4.08 2.39
C PRO A 109 23.03 2.70 2.97
N LEU A 110 22.54 2.39 4.17
CA LEU A 110 23.08 1.31 4.99
C LEU A 110 22.16 0.10 5.06
N GLN A 111 20.87 0.27 4.80
CA GLN A 111 19.88 -0.77 5.04
C GLN A 111 18.87 -0.88 3.90
N SER A 112 18.51 -2.12 3.60
CA SER A 112 17.37 -2.43 2.73
C SER A 112 16.07 -2.10 3.44
N ALA A 113 15.04 -1.78 2.67
CA ALA A 113 13.68 -1.57 3.17
C ALA A 113 12.80 -2.77 2.81
N ARG A 114 12.23 -3.44 3.81
CA ARG A 114 11.15 -4.40 3.62
C ARG A 114 9.84 -3.65 3.54
N VAL A 115 9.06 -3.90 2.50
CA VAL A 115 7.83 -3.18 2.24
C VAL A 115 6.74 -4.15 1.81
N SER A 116 5.55 -3.96 2.38
CA SER A 116 4.31 -4.60 1.96
C SER A 116 3.45 -3.58 1.24
N LEU A 117 3.04 -3.89 0.01
CA LEU A 117 2.17 -3.09 -0.83
C LEU A 117 0.85 -3.84 -1.02
N TYR A 118 -0.26 -3.15 -0.84
CA TYR A 118 -1.59 -3.67 -1.16
C TYR A 118 -2.44 -2.62 -1.86
N VAL A 119 -3.27 -3.10 -2.77
CA VAL A 119 -4.27 -2.30 -3.49
C VAL A 119 -5.62 -2.95 -3.27
N ILE A 120 -6.60 -2.14 -2.86
CA ILE A 120 -7.99 -2.56 -2.65
C ILE A 120 -8.93 -1.66 -3.45
N GLU A 121 -10.11 -2.17 -3.77
CA GLU A 121 -11.27 -1.36 -4.13
C GLU A 121 -12.17 -1.29 -2.88
N PRO A 122 -12.20 -0.16 -2.16
CA PRO A 122 -13.06 -0.03 -0.99
C PRO A 122 -14.54 -0.14 -1.37
N PRO A 123 -15.41 -0.55 -0.42
CA PRO A 123 -16.85 -0.55 -0.64
C PRO A 123 -17.36 0.86 -0.98
N PRO A 124 -18.40 0.96 -1.84
CA PRO A 124 -18.96 2.23 -2.32
C PRO A 124 -19.69 3.06 -1.25
#